data_AF-X1S729-F1
#
_entry.id   AF-X1S729-F1
#
_cell.length_a   1.000
_cell.length_b   1.000
_cell.length_c   1.000
_cell.angle_alpha   90.00
_cell.angle_beta   90.00
_cell.angle_gamma   90.00
#
_symmetry.space_group_name_H-M   'P 1'
#
loop_
_entity.id
_entity.type
_entity.pdbx_description
1 polymer ?
#
loop_
_entity_poly.entity_id
_entity_poly.type
_entity_poly.pdbx_seq_one_letter_code
_entity_poly.pdbx_strand_id
1 'polypeptide(L)'
;MLRTNKDKLVMISIQGRVSYPVRKGPYRITYDGKPVVVPGVGGITYNIKVGDCAFGWEADHVEPGVSTVVNEEKRDKGPNCAYNILACMGNQARVVSGEAKGALGVVTGHHGGIEHVLIDFAQETLEKLCIEDKILVKAYGQGLKLLDYPDIKVFNLDPSLLEKMNIKEIGDSTINVPVTCEIPAKLMGSGLGSDNVASGDYDITTADKKMVKKYKLDQL
;
A
#
# COMPACT_ATOMS: atom_id res chain seq x y z
N MET A 1 11.50 -7.82 22.56
CA MET A 1 10.31 -7.67 21.69
C MET A 1 9.70 -6.34 22.08
N LEU A 2 9.56 -5.43 21.12
CA LEU A 2 9.15 -4.05 21.40
C LEU A 2 7.84 -4.03 22.19
N ARG A 3 7.83 -3.35 23.34
CA ARG A 3 6.62 -3.19 24.14
C ARG A 3 5.68 -2.22 23.43
N THR A 4 4.43 -2.65 23.22
CA THR A 4 3.43 -1.87 22.50
C THR A 4 2.12 -1.76 23.29
N ASN A 5 1.23 -0.87 22.86
CA ASN A 5 -0.14 -0.76 23.34
C ASN A 5 -1.13 -1.62 22.53
N LYS A 6 -0.68 -2.73 21.90
CA LYS A 6 -1.52 -3.52 20.98
C LYS A 6 -2.83 -4.03 21.61
N ASP A 7 -2.79 -4.32 22.92
CA ASP A 7 -3.93 -4.74 23.74
C ASP A 7 -5.01 -3.65 23.88
N LYS A 8 -4.66 -2.39 23.64
CA LYS A 8 -5.55 -1.23 23.68
C LYS A 8 -6.05 -0.79 22.31
N LEU A 9 -5.56 -1.40 21.23
CA LEU A 9 -5.95 -1.05 19.88
C LEU A 9 -7.32 -1.65 19.55
N VAL A 10 -8.11 -0.91 18.77
CA VAL A 10 -9.41 -1.34 18.31
C VAL A 10 -9.25 -1.99 16.94
N MET A 11 -9.83 -3.17 16.80
CA MET A 11 -10.04 -3.81 15.50
C MET A 11 -11.46 -3.47 15.02
N ILE A 12 -11.58 -2.92 13.81
CA ILE A 12 -12.87 -2.50 13.25
C ILE A 12 -13.05 -3.04 11.83
N SER A 13 -14.29 -3.34 11.46
CA SER A 13 -14.62 -3.71 10.10
C SER A 13 -14.62 -2.50 9.18
N ILE A 14 -13.85 -2.55 8.10
CA ILE A 14 -13.99 -1.65 6.96
C ILE A 14 -14.26 -2.48 5.71
N GLN A 15 -15.05 -1.96 4.77
CA GLN A 15 -15.42 -2.70 3.57
C GLN A 15 -15.29 -1.82 2.35
N GLY A 16 -14.51 -2.31 1.39
CA GLY A 16 -14.42 -1.77 0.04
C GLY A 16 -14.91 -2.80 -0.97
N ARG A 17 -14.57 -2.56 -2.23
CA ARG A 17 -14.76 -3.48 -3.33
C ARG A 17 -13.57 -3.43 -4.28
N VAL A 18 -13.41 -4.46 -5.09
CA VAL A 18 -12.47 -4.43 -6.22
C VAL A 18 -12.80 -3.20 -7.08
N SER A 19 -11.78 -2.35 -7.28
CA SER A 19 -11.89 -1.12 -8.05
C SER A 19 -11.91 -1.40 -9.55
N TYR A 20 -12.46 -0.47 -10.33
CA TYR A 20 -12.18 -0.44 -11.77
C TYR A 20 -10.73 0.03 -12.03
N PRO A 21 -10.08 -0.41 -13.13
CA PRO A 21 -8.94 0.31 -13.67
C PRO A 21 -9.31 1.77 -13.98
N VAL A 22 -8.47 2.74 -13.61
CA VAL A 22 -8.80 4.17 -13.72
C VAL A 22 -7.87 4.89 -14.68
N ARG A 23 -8.45 5.68 -15.60
CA ARG A 23 -7.69 6.51 -16.54
C ARG A 23 -8.42 7.80 -16.90
N LYS A 24 -7.69 8.92 -16.99
CA LYS A 24 -8.22 10.24 -17.37
C LYS A 24 -8.08 10.58 -18.87
N GLY A 25 -7.49 9.69 -19.67
CA GLY A 25 -7.25 9.91 -21.10
C GLY A 25 -6.39 8.80 -21.72
N PRO A 26 -6.16 8.82 -23.04
CA PRO A 26 -5.48 7.72 -23.73
C PRO A 26 -3.98 7.64 -23.44
N TYR A 27 -3.34 8.76 -23.13
CA TYR A 27 -1.88 8.86 -23.00
C TYR A 27 -1.43 9.16 -21.57
N ARG A 28 -0.32 8.54 -21.17
CA ARG A 28 0.56 9.01 -20.09
C ARG A 28 1.73 9.77 -20.72
N ILE A 29 2.21 10.80 -20.03
CA ILE A 29 3.36 11.58 -20.50
C ILE A 29 4.58 11.17 -19.70
N THR A 30 5.60 10.67 -20.40
CA THR A 30 6.89 10.28 -19.82
C THR A 30 7.68 11.51 -19.37
N TYR A 31 8.71 11.31 -18.54
CA TYR A 31 9.55 12.40 -18.02
C TYR A 31 10.29 13.19 -19.12
N ASP A 32 10.50 12.60 -20.30
CA ASP A 32 11.09 13.25 -21.47
C ASP A 32 10.05 13.77 -22.48
N GLY A 33 8.78 13.85 -22.07
CA GLY A 33 7.71 14.52 -22.81
C GLY A 33 7.05 13.69 -23.91
N LYS A 34 7.28 12.37 -23.96
CA LYS A 34 6.68 11.48 -24.96
C LYS A 34 5.36 10.89 -24.46
N PRO A 35 4.30 10.86 -25.30
CA PRO A 35 3.07 10.17 -24.96
C PRO A 35 3.23 8.65 -25.12
N VAL A 36 2.74 7.89 -24.15
CA VAL A 36 2.72 6.42 -24.18
C VAL A 36 1.35 5.88 -23.79
N VAL A 37 1.02 4.68 -24.28
CA VAL A 37 -0.24 3.98 -23.97
C VAL A 37 0.10 2.68 -23.24
N VAL A 38 0.11 2.75 -21.92
CA VAL A 38 0.47 1.61 -21.05
C VAL A 38 -0.57 1.40 -19.93
N PRO A 39 -0.68 0.19 -19.34
CA PRO A 39 -1.49 -0.06 -18.15
C PRO A 39 -1.06 0.81 -16.96
N GLY A 40 -1.95 0.93 -15.96
CA GLY A 40 -1.65 1.65 -14.72
C GLY A 40 -2.52 1.22 -13.55
N VAL A 41 -3.03 2.18 -12.78
CA VAL A 41 -3.77 1.94 -11.52
C VAL A 41 -5.12 1.24 -11.70
N GLY A 42 -5.55 0.55 -10.64
CA GLY A 42 -6.87 -0.02 -10.44
C GLY A 42 -7.07 -1.42 -11.00
N GLY A 43 -8.12 -2.09 -10.55
CA GLY A 43 -8.49 -3.43 -11.02
C GLY A 43 -7.71 -4.57 -10.36
N ILE A 44 -7.65 -5.68 -11.09
CA ILE A 44 -6.95 -6.91 -10.70
C ILE A 44 -5.75 -7.06 -11.64
N THR A 45 -4.55 -6.95 -11.08
CA THR A 45 -3.30 -7.18 -11.80
C THR A 45 -2.88 -8.63 -11.63
N TYR A 46 -3.05 -9.43 -12.68
CA TYR A 46 -2.89 -10.89 -12.63
C TYR A 46 -1.43 -11.38 -12.56
N ASN A 47 -0.48 -10.56 -13.03
CA ASN A 47 0.91 -10.97 -13.26
C ASN A 47 1.95 -10.10 -12.52
N ILE A 48 1.52 -9.28 -11.56
CA ILE A 48 2.40 -8.51 -10.68
C ILE A 48 1.86 -8.62 -9.26
N LYS A 49 2.69 -9.08 -8.33
CA LYS A 49 2.35 -9.27 -6.93
C LYS A 49 3.37 -8.61 -6.00
N VAL A 50 3.00 -8.53 -4.73
CA VAL A 50 3.95 -8.11 -3.69
C VAL A 50 5.16 -9.05 -3.69
N GLY A 51 6.36 -8.47 -3.73
CA GLY A 51 7.62 -9.21 -3.82
C GLY A 51 8.19 -9.31 -5.24
N ASP A 52 7.41 -9.01 -6.29
CA ASP A 52 7.96 -8.79 -7.63
C ASP A 52 8.70 -7.45 -7.70
N CYS A 53 9.64 -7.35 -8.63
CA CYS A 53 10.39 -6.11 -8.86
C CYS A 53 9.44 -4.98 -9.32
N ALA A 54 9.59 -3.80 -8.74
CA ALA A 54 8.85 -2.60 -9.10
C ALA A 54 9.25 -2.05 -10.48
N PHE A 55 10.39 -2.49 -11.02
CA PHE A 55 10.94 -2.07 -12.31
C PHE A 55 10.78 -3.13 -13.40
N GLY A 56 10.96 -2.72 -14.65
CA GLY A 56 10.99 -3.62 -15.81
C GLY A 56 9.64 -3.86 -16.49
N TRP A 57 8.57 -3.24 -15.98
CA TRP A 57 7.23 -3.31 -16.55
C TRP A 57 6.98 -2.17 -17.54
N GLU A 58 6.35 -2.49 -18.67
CA GLU A 58 5.83 -1.49 -19.61
C GLU A 58 4.48 -0.95 -19.08
N ALA A 59 4.55 -0.16 -18.01
CA ALA A 59 3.39 0.33 -17.25
C ALA A 59 3.67 1.69 -16.57
N ASP A 60 2.63 2.36 -16.08
CA ASP A 60 2.72 3.59 -15.29
C ASP A 60 1.82 3.48 -14.05
N HIS A 61 2.40 3.51 -12.84
CA HIS A 61 1.69 3.33 -11.58
C HIS A 61 0.85 2.04 -11.54
N VAL A 62 1.37 0.93 -12.05
CA VAL A 62 0.67 -0.36 -11.90
C VAL A 62 0.63 -0.78 -10.43
N GLU A 63 -0.54 -1.22 -9.99
CA GLU A 63 -0.78 -1.64 -8.60
C GLU A 63 -0.75 -3.19 -8.52
N PRO A 64 0.07 -3.81 -7.65
CA PRO A 64 0.16 -5.27 -7.56
C PRO A 64 -1.09 -5.89 -6.93
N GLY A 65 -1.46 -7.08 -7.42
CA GLY A 65 -2.59 -7.85 -6.90
C GLY A 65 -3.93 -7.16 -7.15
N VAL A 66 -4.68 -6.88 -6.08
CA VAL A 66 -6.05 -6.35 -6.17
C VAL A 66 -6.12 -4.94 -5.60
N SER A 67 -6.55 -4.01 -6.43
CA SER A 67 -6.78 -2.63 -6.04
C SER A 67 -8.22 -2.46 -5.59
N THR A 68 -8.44 -1.89 -4.42
CA THR A 68 -9.77 -1.79 -3.80
C THR A 68 -10.10 -0.39 -3.34
N VAL A 69 -11.39 -0.07 -3.36
CA VAL A 69 -11.93 1.27 -3.07
C VAL A 69 -13.35 1.14 -2.54
N VAL A 70 -13.85 2.14 -1.81
CA VAL A 70 -15.28 2.18 -1.46
C VAL A 70 -16.08 2.72 -2.64
N ASN A 71 -15.62 3.83 -3.21
CA ASN A 71 -16.26 4.47 -4.37
C ASN A 71 -15.27 5.43 -5.07
N GLU A 72 -14.94 5.15 -6.32
CA GLU A 72 -13.98 5.93 -7.14
C GLU A 72 -14.46 7.36 -7.43
N GLU A 73 -15.76 7.61 -7.42
CA GLU A 73 -16.35 8.94 -7.65
C GLU A 73 -16.44 9.78 -6.36
N LYS A 74 -16.29 9.14 -5.19
CA LYS A 74 -16.47 9.75 -3.86
C LYS A 74 -15.27 9.51 -2.95
N ARG A 75 -14.08 9.57 -3.53
CA ARG A 75 -12.79 9.32 -2.86
C ARG A 75 -12.54 10.21 -1.65
N ASP A 76 -13.01 11.45 -1.71
CA ASP A 76 -12.87 12.47 -0.66
C ASP A 76 -13.95 12.36 0.44
N LYS A 77 -14.85 11.37 0.35
CA LYS A 77 -15.95 11.23 1.31
C LYS A 77 -15.58 10.30 2.44
N GLY A 78 -16.17 10.59 3.61
CA GLY A 78 -15.89 9.92 4.88
C GLY A 78 -15.73 8.39 4.81
N PRO A 79 -16.61 7.63 4.14
CA PRO A 79 -16.44 6.18 4.01
C PRO A 79 -15.16 5.75 3.28
N ASN A 80 -14.79 6.43 2.19
CA ASN A 80 -13.58 6.11 1.46
C ASN A 80 -12.33 6.58 2.23
N CYS A 81 -12.37 7.79 2.81
CA CYS A 81 -11.33 8.26 3.72
C CYS A 81 -11.08 7.29 4.88
N ALA A 82 -12.14 6.80 5.53
CA ALA A 82 -12.02 5.83 6.62
C ALA A 82 -11.48 4.49 6.15
N TYR A 83 -11.83 4.04 4.94
CA TYR A 83 -11.29 2.82 4.35
C TYR A 83 -9.76 2.90 4.18
N ASN A 84 -9.28 4.00 3.60
CA ASN A 84 -7.85 4.25 3.41
C ASN A 84 -7.10 4.47 4.73
N ILE A 85 -7.64 5.30 5.63
CA ILE A 85 -6.97 5.63 6.90
C ILE A 85 -6.91 4.41 7.83
N LEU A 86 -7.97 3.61 7.93
CA LEU A 86 -8.02 2.54 8.93
C LEU A 86 -7.31 1.27 8.46
N ALA A 87 -7.18 1.07 7.15
CA ALA A 87 -6.40 -0.04 6.61
C ALA A 87 -4.92 0.09 7.02
N CYS A 88 -4.34 -1.02 7.47
CA CYS A 88 -2.91 -1.11 7.75
C CYS A 88 -2.31 -2.27 6.95
N MET A 89 -1.06 -2.10 6.50
CA MET A 89 -0.31 -3.19 5.89
C MET A 89 -0.21 -4.37 6.84
N GLY A 90 -0.49 -5.56 6.34
CA GLY A 90 -0.58 -6.80 7.13
C GLY A 90 -1.99 -7.14 7.63
N ASN A 91 -2.98 -6.25 7.51
CA ASN A 91 -4.34 -6.57 7.92
C ASN A 91 -4.93 -7.68 7.05
N GLN A 92 -5.72 -8.54 7.69
CA GLN A 92 -6.44 -9.61 7.01
C GLN A 92 -7.62 -9.04 6.21
N ALA A 93 -7.66 -9.37 4.92
CA ALA A 93 -8.78 -9.13 4.03
C ALA A 93 -9.54 -10.44 3.75
N ARG A 94 -10.85 -10.33 3.49
CA ARG A 94 -11.68 -11.46 3.09
C ARG A 94 -12.66 -11.05 2.01
N VAL A 95 -12.74 -11.85 0.96
CA VAL A 95 -13.76 -11.69 -0.08
C VAL A 95 -15.12 -12.09 0.49
N VAL A 96 -16.15 -11.24 0.34
CA VAL A 96 -17.48 -11.48 0.92
C VAL A 96 -18.62 -11.59 -0.11
N SER A 97 -18.29 -11.47 -1.39
CA SER A 97 -19.19 -11.71 -2.55
C SER A 97 -18.50 -12.52 -3.65
N GLY A 98 -19.21 -12.78 -4.74
CA GLY A 98 -18.62 -13.38 -5.94
C GLY A 98 -18.23 -14.84 -5.80
N GLU A 99 -17.56 -15.36 -6.83
CA GLU A 99 -17.07 -16.74 -6.88
C GLU A 99 -15.91 -16.99 -5.90
N ALA A 100 -15.11 -15.95 -5.65
CA ALA A 100 -14.00 -15.98 -4.69
C ALA A 100 -14.43 -15.85 -3.22
N LYS A 101 -15.73 -15.82 -2.90
CA LYS A 101 -16.24 -15.60 -1.53
C LYS A 101 -15.59 -16.54 -0.52
N GLY A 102 -15.07 -15.96 0.57
CA GLY A 102 -14.41 -16.68 1.65
C GLY A 102 -12.89 -16.72 1.53
N ALA A 103 -12.32 -16.44 0.34
CA ALA A 103 -10.89 -16.32 0.17
C ALA A 103 -10.30 -15.23 1.09
N LEU A 104 -9.14 -15.52 1.65
CA LEU A 104 -8.40 -14.63 2.53
C LEU A 104 -7.24 -14.00 1.76
N GLY A 105 -6.98 -12.74 2.07
CA GLY A 105 -5.87 -11.97 1.53
C GLY A 105 -5.26 -11.09 2.62
N VAL A 106 -4.25 -10.33 2.23
CA VAL A 106 -3.51 -9.44 3.13
C VAL A 106 -3.35 -8.07 2.48
N VAL A 107 -3.62 -7.01 3.24
CA VAL A 107 -3.35 -5.63 2.78
C VAL A 107 -1.85 -5.44 2.61
N THR A 108 -1.42 -5.00 1.42
CA THR A 108 -0.01 -4.82 1.06
C THR A 108 0.40 -3.36 0.95
N GLY A 109 -0.54 -2.44 0.80
CA GLY A 109 -0.22 -1.02 0.65
C GLY A 109 -1.45 -0.15 0.39
N HIS A 110 -1.16 1.13 0.13
CA HIS A 110 -2.13 2.17 -0.16
C HIS A 110 -1.61 3.00 -1.33
N HIS A 111 -2.51 3.61 -2.08
CA HIS A 111 -2.17 4.59 -3.11
C HIS A 111 -3.05 5.83 -2.95
N GLY A 112 -2.44 6.93 -2.50
CA GLY A 112 -3.08 8.21 -2.26
C GLY A 112 -3.48 8.93 -3.55
N GLY A 113 -4.50 9.79 -3.48
CA GLY A 113 -5.05 10.53 -4.62
C GLY A 113 -6.04 9.72 -5.46
N ILE A 114 -5.70 8.48 -5.81
CA ILE A 114 -6.68 7.50 -6.33
C ILE A 114 -7.44 6.80 -5.19
N GLU A 115 -6.90 6.90 -3.97
CA GLU A 115 -7.47 6.37 -2.73
C GLU A 115 -7.78 4.87 -2.82
N HIS A 116 -6.79 4.09 -3.27
CA HIS A 116 -6.88 2.63 -3.29
C HIS A 116 -6.19 2.00 -2.08
N VAL A 117 -6.75 0.88 -1.61
CA VAL A 117 -6.07 -0.08 -0.72
C VAL A 117 -5.67 -1.29 -1.56
N LEU A 118 -4.43 -1.73 -1.44
CA LEU A 118 -3.87 -2.83 -2.22
C LEU A 118 -3.89 -4.11 -1.40
N ILE A 119 -4.34 -5.21 -2.00
CA ILE A 119 -4.54 -6.49 -1.31
C ILE A 119 -3.98 -7.63 -2.16
N ASP A 120 -3.12 -8.44 -1.55
CA ASP A 120 -2.61 -9.66 -2.16
C ASP A 120 -3.52 -10.85 -1.82
N PHE A 121 -3.80 -11.66 -2.83
CA PHE A 121 -4.50 -12.93 -2.72
C PHE A 121 -3.75 -14.01 -3.51
N ALA A 122 -3.99 -15.27 -3.17
CA ALA A 122 -3.50 -16.42 -3.93
C ALA A 122 -3.94 -16.33 -5.40
N GLN A 123 -3.14 -16.87 -6.33
CA GLN A 123 -3.42 -16.77 -7.77
C GLN A 123 -4.80 -17.31 -8.13
N GLU A 124 -5.18 -18.46 -7.59
CA GLU A 124 -6.50 -19.07 -7.80
C GLU A 124 -7.68 -18.19 -7.34
N THR A 125 -7.43 -17.25 -6.43
CA THR A 125 -8.43 -16.26 -6.00
C THR A 125 -8.53 -15.13 -7.02
N LEU A 126 -7.41 -14.67 -7.59
CA LEU A 126 -7.40 -13.63 -8.62
C LEU A 126 -8.22 -14.05 -9.85
N GLU A 127 -8.09 -15.31 -10.27
CA GLU A 127 -8.85 -15.87 -11.41
C GLU A 127 -10.37 -15.93 -11.17
N LYS A 128 -10.83 -15.85 -9.92
CA LYS A 128 -12.24 -15.92 -9.52
C LYS A 128 -12.82 -14.57 -9.11
N LEU A 129 -11.98 -13.57 -8.92
CA LEU A 129 -12.40 -12.24 -8.52
C LEU A 129 -12.95 -11.49 -9.72
N CYS A 130 -14.03 -10.75 -9.48
CA CYS A 130 -14.58 -9.80 -10.42
C CYS A 130 -14.40 -8.37 -9.91
N ILE A 131 -14.44 -7.41 -10.85
CA ILE A 131 -14.60 -6.00 -10.48
C ILE A 131 -15.86 -5.86 -9.63
N GLU A 132 -15.81 -4.97 -8.64
CA GLU A 132 -16.83 -4.74 -7.63
C GLU A 132 -17.06 -5.84 -6.59
N ASP A 133 -16.30 -6.95 -6.61
CA ASP A 133 -16.39 -7.90 -5.52
C ASP A 133 -16.05 -7.25 -4.18
N LYS A 134 -16.91 -7.46 -3.18
CA LYS A 134 -16.82 -6.83 -1.88
C LYS A 134 -15.72 -7.48 -1.06
N ILE A 135 -14.86 -6.65 -0.48
CA ILE A 135 -13.76 -7.08 0.38
C ILE A 135 -13.93 -6.48 1.77
N LEU A 136 -14.03 -7.35 2.76
CA LEU A 136 -14.08 -6.98 4.16
C LEU A 136 -12.66 -7.06 4.75
N VAL A 137 -12.17 -5.95 5.29
CA VAL A 137 -10.88 -5.88 5.97
C VAL A 137 -11.12 -5.76 7.47
N LYS A 138 -10.39 -6.56 8.25
CA LYS A 138 -10.29 -6.40 9.70
C LYS A 138 -9.20 -5.35 9.97
N ALA A 139 -9.59 -4.08 9.94
CA ALA A 139 -8.70 -2.95 10.13
C ALA A 139 -8.15 -2.93 11.55
N TYR A 140 -6.82 -2.93 11.71
CA TYR A 140 -6.14 -3.02 13.00
C TYR A 140 -4.71 -2.48 12.93
N GLY A 141 -4.39 -1.46 13.74
CA GLY A 141 -3.03 -0.94 13.84
C GLY A 141 -2.94 0.59 13.98
N GLN A 142 -3.97 1.33 13.56
CA GLN A 142 -3.99 2.77 13.80
C GLN A 142 -4.00 3.07 15.31
N GLY A 143 -3.13 3.99 15.73
CA GLY A 143 -2.88 4.30 17.14
C GLY A 143 -1.84 3.41 17.84
N LEU A 144 -1.17 2.52 17.11
CA LEU A 144 -0.04 1.72 17.62
C LEU A 144 1.10 2.64 18.10
N LYS A 145 1.64 2.33 19.28
CA LYS A 145 2.73 3.06 19.93
C LYS A 145 3.78 2.09 20.43
N LEU A 146 5.05 2.50 20.32
CA LEU A 146 6.17 1.87 21.02
C LEU A 146 6.28 2.50 22.40
N LEU A 147 5.99 1.73 23.45
CA LEU A 147 5.85 2.26 24.81
C LEU A 147 7.21 2.67 25.42
N ASP A 148 8.27 2.00 25.01
CA ASP A 148 9.64 2.30 25.45
C ASP A 148 10.34 3.35 24.57
N TYR A 149 9.74 3.69 23.41
CA TYR A 149 10.28 4.65 22.44
C TYR A 149 9.21 5.68 22.05
N PRO A 150 8.77 6.54 23.00
CA PRO A 150 7.59 7.38 22.82
C PRO A 150 7.72 8.41 21.68
N ASP A 151 8.95 8.79 21.30
CA ASP A 151 9.22 9.72 20.21
C ASP A 151 9.14 9.05 18.83
N ILE A 152 9.25 7.72 18.76
CA ILE A 152 9.11 6.94 17.53
C ILE A 152 7.61 6.71 17.26
N LYS A 153 7.13 7.24 16.14
CA LYS A 153 5.74 7.10 15.72
C LYS A 153 5.61 5.98 14.70
N VAL A 154 4.59 5.15 14.86
CA VAL A 154 4.26 4.05 13.96
C VAL A 154 2.90 4.32 13.35
N PHE A 155 2.79 4.16 12.03
CA PHE A 155 1.57 4.36 11.27
C PHE A 155 1.36 3.17 10.32
N ASN A 156 0.11 2.93 9.92
CA ASN A 156 -0.29 2.07 8.80
C ASN A 156 0.24 0.62 8.85
N LEU A 157 0.48 0.10 10.06
CA LEU A 157 1.12 -1.20 10.26
C LEU A 157 0.31 -2.08 11.22
N ASP A 158 -0.01 -3.30 10.77
CA ASP A 158 -0.56 -4.33 11.64
C ASP A 158 0.47 -4.69 12.73
N PRO A 159 0.10 -4.72 14.02
CA PRO A 159 1.04 -5.07 15.10
C PRO A 159 1.71 -6.43 14.92
N SER A 160 1.04 -7.40 14.29
CA SER A 160 1.63 -8.71 13.99
C SER A 160 2.65 -8.67 12.86
N LEU A 161 2.57 -7.68 11.96
CA LEU A 161 3.58 -7.44 10.94
C LEU A 161 4.82 -6.79 11.57
N LEU A 162 4.66 -5.83 12.49
CA LEU A 162 5.77 -5.24 13.25
C LEU A 162 6.64 -6.32 13.92
N GLU A 163 6.01 -7.33 14.50
CA GLU A 163 6.69 -8.47 15.15
C GLU A 163 7.53 -9.31 14.18
N LYS A 164 7.23 -9.26 12.87
CA LYS A 164 7.93 -10.00 11.82
C LYS A 164 9.00 -9.18 11.09
N MET A 165 9.11 -7.88 11.36
CA MET A 165 10.06 -6.97 10.69
C MET A 165 11.51 -7.12 11.19
N ASN A 166 11.79 -8.03 12.13
CA ASN A 166 13.14 -8.26 12.68
C ASN A 166 13.80 -6.99 13.25
N ILE A 167 13.01 -6.07 13.80
CA ILE A 167 13.51 -4.86 14.45
C ILE A 167 14.21 -5.26 15.76
N LYS A 168 15.41 -4.73 15.98
CA LYS A 168 16.24 -5.04 17.16
C LYS A 168 16.43 -3.81 18.02
N GLU A 169 16.36 -3.99 19.32
CA GLU A 169 16.74 -2.96 20.29
C GLU A 169 18.27 -2.97 20.41
N ILE A 170 18.91 -1.81 20.32
CA ILE A 170 20.36 -1.64 20.45
C ILE A 170 20.63 -0.62 21.55
N GLY A 171 21.23 -1.07 22.65
CA GLY A 171 21.42 -0.24 23.84
C GLY A 171 20.08 0.14 24.48
N ASP A 172 20.05 1.29 25.16
CA ASP A 172 18.91 1.65 26.03
C ASP A 172 17.82 2.48 25.33
N SER A 173 18.11 3.08 24.17
CA SER A 173 17.20 4.07 23.53
C SER A 173 17.19 4.05 22.00
N THR A 174 17.82 3.06 21.37
CA THR A 174 17.92 2.96 19.91
C THR A 174 17.29 1.66 19.41
N ILE A 175 16.62 1.74 18.27
CA ILE A 175 16.17 0.57 17.51
C ILE A 175 16.90 0.51 16.17
N ASN A 176 17.15 -0.71 15.71
CA ASN A 176 17.68 -1.00 14.39
C ASN A 176 16.57 -1.64 13.56
N VAL A 177 16.23 -0.98 12.45
CA VAL A 177 15.20 -1.42 11.50
C VAL A 177 15.90 -1.92 10.24
N PRO A 178 15.73 -3.19 9.85
CA PRO A 178 16.32 -3.68 8.61
C PRO A 178 15.62 -3.06 7.41
N VAL A 179 16.41 -2.51 6.48
CA VAL A 179 15.94 -1.92 5.22
C VAL A 179 16.78 -2.47 4.06
N THR A 180 16.18 -2.55 2.87
CA THR A 180 16.89 -2.95 1.64
C THR A 180 17.71 -1.80 1.06
N CYS A 181 17.25 -0.56 1.24
CA CYS A 181 17.88 0.65 0.73
C CYS A 181 17.63 1.86 1.64
N GLU A 182 18.53 2.84 1.56
CA GLU A 182 18.37 4.17 2.17
C GLU A 182 18.21 5.21 1.05
N ILE A 183 17.09 5.94 1.05
CA ILE A 183 16.72 6.83 -0.05
C ILE A 183 16.91 8.29 0.38
N PRO A 184 17.72 9.09 -0.36
CA PRO A 184 17.86 10.50 -0.08
C PRO A 184 16.56 11.28 -0.26
N ALA A 185 16.29 12.23 0.64
CA ALA A 185 15.09 13.08 0.58
C ALA A 185 14.86 13.77 -0.77
N LYS A 186 15.94 14.15 -1.48
CA LYS A 186 15.85 14.79 -2.80
C LYS A 186 15.29 13.90 -3.92
N LEU A 187 15.15 12.59 -3.68
CA LEU A 187 14.54 11.66 -4.62
C LEU A 187 13.05 11.46 -4.33
N MET A 188 12.51 12.02 -3.24
CA MET A 188 11.08 11.93 -2.92
C MET A 188 10.29 12.98 -3.72
N GLY A 189 9.09 12.62 -4.19
CA GLY A 189 8.32 13.41 -5.15
C GLY A 189 6.84 13.55 -4.80
N SER A 190 5.97 13.12 -5.72
CA SER A 190 4.50 13.24 -5.60
C SER A 190 4.03 12.72 -4.23
N GLY A 191 3.06 13.40 -3.62
CA GLY A 191 2.59 13.10 -2.25
C GLY A 191 3.25 13.94 -1.14
N LEU A 192 4.42 14.56 -1.40
CA LEU A 192 4.99 15.52 -0.46
C LEU A 192 4.03 16.69 -0.20
N GLY A 193 3.82 17.02 1.08
CA GLY A 193 2.90 18.07 1.51
C GLY A 193 1.46 17.61 1.73
N SER A 194 1.17 16.31 1.59
CA SER A 194 -0.08 15.72 2.08
C SER A 194 -0.33 16.11 3.55
N ASP A 195 -1.59 16.37 3.90
CA ASP A 195 -1.99 16.80 5.24
C ASP A 195 -1.92 15.68 6.29
N ASN A 196 -1.80 14.44 5.84
CA ASN A 196 -1.69 13.27 6.69
C ASN A 196 -0.82 12.18 6.05
N VAL A 197 -0.25 11.33 6.92
CA VAL A 197 0.57 10.16 6.53
C VAL A 197 -0.21 8.84 6.61
N ALA A 198 -1.49 8.89 6.95
CA ALA A 198 -2.28 7.72 7.33
C ALA A 198 -3.10 7.12 6.18
N SER A 199 -3.43 7.88 5.14
CA SER A 199 -4.35 7.45 4.09
C SER A 199 -3.70 6.99 2.78
N GLY A 200 -2.39 7.20 2.61
CA GLY A 200 -1.74 6.98 1.32
C GLY A 200 -0.22 6.90 1.38
N ASP A 201 0.39 7.13 0.22
CA ASP A 201 1.80 6.97 -0.07
C ASP A 201 2.39 8.25 -0.70
N TYR A 202 3.66 8.16 -1.10
CA TYR A 202 4.40 9.21 -1.78
C TYR A 202 5.54 8.59 -2.59
N ASP A 203 5.94 9.24 -3.68
CA ASP A 203 6.74 8.62 -4.71
C ASP A 203 8.24 8.74 -4.47
N ILE A 204 8.97 7.66 -4.77
CA ILE A 204 10.38 7.72 -5.11
C ILE A 204 10.49 8.06 -6.61
N THR A 205 11.08 9.20 -6.93
CA THR A 205 11.27 9.65 -8.32
C THR A 205 12.45 8.94 -8.97
N THR A 206 12.24 8.42 -10.18
CA THR A 206 13.18 7.52 -10.87
C THR A 206 13.63 8.02 -12.25
N ALA A 207 13.28 9.27 -12.61
CA ALA A 207 13.65 9.86 -13.90
C ALA A 207 15.18 10.04 -14.06
N ASP A 208 15.90 10.34 -12.98
CA ASP A 208 17.36 10.41 -13.01
C ASP A 208 17.99 9.01 -12.93
N LYS A 209 18.31 8.46 -14.10
CA LYS A 209 18.96 7.14 -14.23
C LYS A 209 20.29 7.03 -13.49
N LYS A 210 21.03 8.13 -13.30
CA LYS A 210 22.28 8.10 -12.52
C LYS A 210 21.98 7.87 -11.05
N MET A 211 20.91 8.47 -10.53
CA MET A 211 20.47 8.27 -9.15
C MET A 211 19.88 6.87 -8.95
N VAL A 212 19.04 6.39 -9.89
CA VAL A 212 18.53 5.00 -9.88
C VAL A 212 19.68 4.00 -9.74
N LYS A 213 20.70 4.09 -10.60
CA LYS A 213 21.87 3.21 -10.54
C LYS A 213 22.68 3.39 -9.26
N LYS A 214 22.89 4.64 -8.80
CA LYS A 214 23.68 4.93 -7.60
C LYS A 214 23.07 4.30 -6.36
N TYR A 215 21.75 4.35 -6.22
CA TYR A 215 21.01 3.84 -5.07
C TYR A 215 20.40 2.45 -5.30
N LYS A 216 20.67 1.83 -6.45
CA LYS A 216 20.15 0.52 -6.88
C LYS A 216 18.62 0.42 -6.78
N LEU A 217 17.94 1.51 -7.14
CA LEU A 217 16.48 1.56 -7.04
C LEU A 217 15.83 0.57 -8.00
N ASP A 218 16.49 0.25 -9.12
CA ASP A 218 16.07 -0.74 -10.11
C ASP A 218 16.09 -2.21 -9.63
N GLN A 219 16.42 -2.44 -8.37
CA GLN A 219 16.41 -3.74 -7.70
C GLN A 219 15.32 -3.85 -6.62
N LEU A 220 14.49 -2.80 -6.48
CA LEU A 220 13.35 -2.76 -5.56
C LEU A 220 12.14 -3.51 -6.12
#